data_AF-A0A354FDV4-F1
#
_entry.id   AF-A0A354FDV4-F1
#
_cell.length_a   1.000
_cell.length_b   1.000
_cell.length_c   1.000
_cell.angle_alpha   90.00
_cell.angle_beta   90.00
_cell.angle_gamma   90.00
#
_symmetry.space_group_name_H-M   'P 1'
#
loop_
_entity.id
_entity.type
_entity.pdbx_description
1 polymer ?
#
loop_
_entity_poly.entity_id
_entity_poly.type
_entity_poly.pdbx_seq_one_letter_code
_entity_poly.pdbx_strand_id
1 'polypeptide(L)'
;AYIIETANSAVGMRKAVQPMAKLVIKLARGEQVGSPEDEGYISRGIRQNYFAAERGSKRAVNMLINKLKDVDYTTEYPMPVFDRVSPSAAIKDITKAKVAVLSSGGPVPKGNPDHIESSSASKYGKYSLQGIDDLNPENSETAHGGYDPVYA
;
A
#
# COMPACT_ATOMS: atom_id res chain seq x y z
N ALA A 1 -6.78 -2.87 -11.67
CA ALA A 1 -7.32 -3.94 -12.52
C ALA A 1 -7.99 -4.99 -11.65
N TYR A 2 -8.97 -5.73 -12.16
CA TYR A 2 -9.45 -6.98 -11.54
C TYR A 2 -8.60 -8.13 -12.06
N ILE A 3 -8.11 -9.00 -11.17
CA ILE A 3 -7.17 -10.08 -11.51
C ILE A 3 -7.74 -11.37 -10.94
N ILE A 4 -7.98 -12.38 -11.78
CA ILE A 4 -8.39 -13.72 -11.31
C ILE A 4 -7.13 -14.57 -11.12
N GLU A 5 -7.04 -15.25 -9.98
CA GLU A 5 -5.95 -16.19 -9.73
C GLU A 5 -6.04 -17.39 -10.68
N THR A 6 -4.90 -17.79 -11.25
CA THR A 6 -4.80 -18.93 -12.16
C THR A 6 -3.72 -19.89 -11.69
N ALA A 7 -3.85 -21.15 -12.09
CA ALA A 7 -2.74 -22.10 -11.93
C ALA A 7 -1.57 -21.73 -12.85
N ASN A 8 -0.38 -22.22 -12.51
CA ASN A 8 0.83 -22.09 -13.33
C ASN A 8 0.85 -22.97 -14.61
N SER A 9 -0.28 -23.56 -15.01
CA SER A 9 -0.35 -24.45 -16.18
C SER A 9 -1.69 -24.35 -16.92
N ALA A 10 -1.68 -24.69 -18.21
CA ALA A 10 -2.85 -24.65 -19.09
C ALA A 10 -4.01 -25.54 -18.61
N VAL A 11 -3.72 -26.62 -17.89
CA VAL A 11 -4.74 -27.54 -17.33
C VAL A 11 -5.67 -26.80 -16.35
N GLY A 12 -5.14 -25.82 -15.61
CA GLY A 12 -5.93 -25.01 -14.68
C GLY A 12 -6.85 -23.99 -15.35
N MET A 13 -6.66 -23.68 -16.63
CA MET A 13 -7.44 -22.64 -17.32
C MET A 13 -8.93 -22.98 -17.37
N ARG A 14 -9.30 -24.26 -17.46
CA ARG A 14 -10.71 -24.67 -17.42
C ARG A 14 -11.42 -24.18 -16.17
N LYS A 15 -10.74 -24.17 -15.02
CA LYS A 15 -11.28 -23.67 -13.75
C LYS A 15 -11.24 -22.16 -13.66
N ALA A 16 -10.23 -21.51 -14.24
CA ALA A 16 -10.05 -20.05 -14.20
C ALA A 16 -10.97 -19.28 -15.16
N VAL A 17 -11.28 -19.84 -16.32
CA VAL A 17 -12.10 -19.17 -17.35
C VAL A 17 -13.52 -18.88 -16.86
N GLN A 18 -14.10 -19.77 -16.05
CA GLN A 18 -15.46 -19.59 -15.54
C GLN A 18 -15.60 -18.33 -14.65
N PRO A 19 -14.81 -18.13 -13.57
CA PRO A 19 -14.86 -16.90 -12.78
C PRO A 19 -14.45 -15.67 -13.59
N MET A 20 -13.47 -15.78 -14.50
CA MET A 20 -13.11 -14.68 -15.43
C MET A 20 -14.31 -14.23 -16.26
N ALA A 21 -15.01 -15.16 -16.91
CA ALA A 21 -16.15 -14.85 -17.76
C ALA A 21 -17.29 -14.21 -16.97
N LYS A 22 -17.60 -14.73 -15.77
CA LYS A 22 -18.61 -14.14 -14.88
C LYS A 22 -18.28 -12.69 -14.55
N LEU A 23 -17.05 -12.43 -14.13
CA LEU A 23 -16.60 -11.09 -13.76
C LEU A 23 -16.59 -10.13 -14.95
N VAL A 24 -16.11 -10.57 -16.12
CA VAL A 24 -16.10 -9.75 -17.35
C VAL A 24 -17.52 -9.40 -17.79
N ILE A 25 -18.46 -10.35 -17.75
CA ILE A 25 -19.87 -10.08 -18.11
C ILE A 25 -20.47 -9.05 -17.16
N LYS A 26 -20.23 -9.19 -15.86
CA LYS A 26 -20.72 -8.26 -14.83
C LYS A 26 -20.20 -6.85 -15.06
N LEU A 27 -18.89 -6.73 -15.34
CA LEU A 27 -18.24 -5.47 -15.69
C LEU A 27 -18.80 -4.85 -16.97
N ALA A 28 -18.99 -5.66 -18.01
CA ALA A 28 -19.53 -5.20 -19.30
C ALA A 28 -20.97 -4.67 -19.18
N ARG A 29 -21.74 -5.19 -18.23
CA ARG A 29 -23.12 -4.75 -17.95
C ARG A 29 -23.19 -3.57 -16.98
N GLY A 30 -22.07 -3.12 -16.43
CA GLY A 30 -22.04 -2.05 -15.41
C GLY A 30 -22.69 -2.45 -14.08
N GLU A 31 -22.79 -3.76 -13.81
CA GLU A 31 -23.32 -4.26 -12.55
C GLU A 31 -22.32 -4.03 -11.40
N GLN A 32 -22.82 -3.88 -10.17
CA GLN A 32 -21.97 -3.69 -9.00
C GLN A 32 -21.14 -4.95 -8.72
N VAL A 33 -19.81 -4.82 -8.72
CA VAL A 33 -18.89 -5.91 -8.38
C VAL A 33 -18.83 -6.08 -6.86
N GLY A 34 -18.98 -7.33 -6.41
CA GLY A 34 -18.93 -7.72 -5.00
C GLY A 34 -17.52 -7.76 -4.43
N SER A 35 -17.36 -8.45 -3.30
CA SER A 35 -16.07 -8.62 -2.64
C SER A 35 -15.11 -9.50 -3.46
N PRO A 36 -13.78 -9.42 -3.22
CA PRO A 36 -12.80 -10.37 -3.76
C PRO A 36 -13.22 -11.83 -3.56
N GLU A 37 -13.79 -12.15 -2.39
CA GLU A 37 -14.24 -13.49 -2.00
C GLU A 37 -15.46 -13.94 -2.79
N ASP A 38 -16.43 -13.04 -3.03
CA ASP A 38 -17.66 -13.36 -3.78
C ASP A 38 -17.39 -13.52 -5.28
N GLU A 39 -16.47 -12.72 -5.82
CA GLU A 39 -16.22 -12.59 -7.26
C GLU A 39 -15.00 -13.39 -7.73
N GLY A 40 -14.16 -13.86 -6.80
CA GLY A 40 -12.98 -14.70 -7.07
C GLY A 40 -11.78 -13.95 -7.65
N TYR A 41 -11.72 -12.62 -7.50
CA TYR A 41 -10.56 -11.82 -7.91
C TYR A 41 -9.61 -11.55 -6.73
N ILE A 42 -8.33 -11.35 -7.03
CA ILE A 42 -7.30 -11.02 -6.06
C ILE A 42 -7.58 -9.64 -5.47
N SER A 43 -7.58 -9.53 -4.14
CA SER A 43 -7.82 -8.29 -3.42
C SER A 43 -6.97 -7.14 -3.96
N ARG A 44 -7.62 -6.01 -4.23
CA ARG A 44 -7.01 -4.84 -4.87
C ARG A 44 -6.44 -3.83 -3.86
N GLY A 45 -6.56 -4.10 -2.57
CA GLY A 45 -6.18 -3.15 -1.52
C GLY A 45 -7.04 -1.88 -1.46
N ILE A 46 -8.14 -1.82 -2.22
CA ILE A 46 -9.05 -0.67 -2.25
C ILE A 46 -10.03 -0.78 -1.09
N ARG A 47 -10.06 0.24 -0.24
CA ARG A 47 -11.03 0.34 0.85
C ARG A 47 -12.31 0.98 0.34
N GLN A 48 -13.44 0.35 0.64
CA GLN A 48 -14.76 0.90 0.35
C GLN A 48 -15.58 0.91 1.63
N ASN A 49 -16.40 1.95 1.78
CA ASN A 49 -17.35 2.03 2.88
C ASN A 49 -18.50 1.06 2.62
N TYR A 50 -18.90 0.32 3.64
CA TYR A 50 -20.06 -0.57 3.60
C TYR A 50 -20.83 -0.50 4.92
N PHE A 51 -22.10 -0.87 4.89
CA PHE A 51 -22.92 -1.00 6.09
C PHE A 51 -22.88 -2.44 6.59
N ALA A 52 -22.34 -2.64 7.79
CA ALA A 52 -22.37 -3.93 8.47
C ALA A 52 -23.65 -4.07 9.30
N ALA A 53 -24.17 -5.30 9.40
CA ALA A 53 -25.35 -5.59 10.23
C ALA A 53 -25.12 -5.33 11.73
N GLU A 54 -23.88 -5.54 12.19
CA GLU A 54 -23.47 -5.35 13.59
C GLU A 54 -22.56 -4.13 13.71
N ARG A 55 -22.61 -3.42 14.84
CA ARG A 55 -21.74 -2.27 15.11
C ARG A 55 -20.26 -2.68 15.24
N GLY A 56 -19.35 -1.80 14.80
CA GLY A 56 -17.90 -2.07 14.81
C GLY A 56 -17.34 -2.47 16.17
N SER A 57 -17.82 -1.84 17.24
CA SER A 57 -17.39 -2.16 18.61
C SER A 57 -17.72 -3.60 19.02
N LYS A 58 -18.90 -4.11 18.64
CA LYS A 58 -19.30 -5.50 18.94
C LYS A 58 -18.46 -6.49 18.15
N ARG A 59 -18.20 -6.22 16.87
CA ARG A 59 -17.36 -7.08 16.03
C ARG A 59 -15.92 -7.14 16.53
N ALA A 60 -15.34 -5.99 16.90
CA ALA A 60 -14.00 -5.90 17.47
C ALA A 60 -13.86 -6.68 18.78
N VAL A 61 -14.82 -6.53 19.70
CA VAL A 61 -14.82 -7.27 20.97
C VAL A 61 -15.00 -8.77 20.76
N ASN A 62 -15.90 -9.19 19.87
CA ASN A 62 -16.08 -10.61 19.55
C ASN A 62 -14.80 -11.22 18.98
N MET A 63 -14.13 -10.52 18.07
CA MET A 63 -12.85 -10.96 17.50
C MET A 63 -11.78 -11.10 18.59
N LEU A 64 -11.70 -10.14 19.54
CA LEU A 64 -10.79 -10.23 20.68
C LEU A 64 -11.10 -11.43 21.57
N ILE A 65 -12.38 -11.67 21.88
CA ILE A 65 -12.80 -12.82 22.71
C ILE A 65 -12.44 -14.13 22.02
N ASN A 66 -12.70 -14.27 20.72
CA ASN A 66 -12.34 -15.48 19.97
C ASN A 66 -10.83 -15.70 19.97
N LYS A 67 -10.05 -14.64 19.72
CA LYS A 67 -8.58 -14.68 19.80
C LYS A 67 -8.08 -15.13 21.17
N LEU A 68 -8.65 -14.60 22.26
CA LEU A 68 -8.27 -14.98 23.63
C LEU A 68 -8.64 -16.41 23.99
N LYS A 69 -9.63 -16.98 23.32
CA LYS A 69 -10.09 -18.37 23.48
C LYS A 69 -9.39 -19.35 22.53
N ASP A 70 -8.48 -18.87 21.68
CA ASP A 70 -7.84 -19.67 20.63
C ASP A 70 -8.86 -20.34 19.67
N VAL A 71 -9.93 -19.62 19.36
CA VAL A 71 -10.97 -20.04 18.39
C VAL A 71 -10.80 -19.22 17.11
N ASP A 72 -11.15 -19.82 15.97
CA ASP A 72 -11.09 -19.16 14.66
C ASP A 72 -11.76 -17.78 14.67
N TYR A 73 -11.05 -16.81 14.10
CA TYR A 73 -11.51 -15.44 13.90
C TYR A 73 -10.93 -14.85 12.62
N THR A 74 -11.68 -13.97 11.98
CA THR A 74 -11.23 -13.23 10.79
C THR A 74 -11.01 -11.77 11.15
N THR A 75 -9.83 -11.23 10.81
CA THR A 75 -9.57 -9.80 10.97
C THR A 75 -10.22 -9.00 9.84
N GLU A 76 -10.94 -7.94 10.20
CA GLU A 76 -11.43 -6.93 9.24
C GLU A 76 -10.30 -5.99 8.77
N TYR A 77 -9.16 -6.02 9.47
CA TYR A 77 -8.01 -5.18 9.19
C TYR A 77 -6.73 -6.03 9.21
N PRO A 78 -6.46 -6.78 8.13
CA PRO A 78 -5.22 -7.56 8.05
C PRO A 78 -4.03 -6.61 8.11
N MET A 79 -3.05 -6.95 8.95
CA MET A 79 -1.79 -6.21 8.95
C MET A 79 -1.09 -6.40 7.61
N PRO A 80 -0.39 -5.38 7.09
CA PRO A 80 0.44 -5.54 5.92
C PRO A 80 1.44 -6.68 6.15
N VAL A 81 1.58 -7.55 5.15
CA VAL A 81 2.69 -8.50 5.11
C VAL A 81 3.91 -7.71 4.67
N PHE A 82 4.81 -7.43 5.61
CA PHE A 82 6.07 -6.79 5.30
C PHE A 82 6.99 -7.82 4.64
N ASP A 83 7.34 -7.58 3.38
CA ASP A 83 8.38 -8.36 2.73
C ASP A 83 9.72 -8.08 3.42
N ARG A 84 10.49 -9.14 3.65
CA ARG A 84 11.82 -9.06 4.23
C ARG A 84 12.81 -9.40 3.14
N VAL A 85 13.46 -8.37 2.61
CA VAL A 85 14.53 -8.54 1.64
C VAL A 85 15.87 -8.71 2.35
N SER A 86 16.68 -9.65 1.85
CA SER A 86 18.06 -9.77 2.32
C SER A 86 18.85 -8.54 1.88
N PRO A 87 19.67 -7.93 2.77
CA PRO A 87 20.51 -6.81 2.38
C PRO A 87 21.45 -7.17 1.22
N SER A 88 21.69 -6.21 0.33
CA SER A 88 22.72 -6.34 -0.70
C SER A 88 24.10 -6.54 -0.09
N ALA A 89 25.01 -7.18 -0.83
CA ALA A 89 26.39 -7.32 -0.43
C ALA A 89 27.04 -5.95 -0.15
N ALA A 90 27.99 -5.91 0.79
CA ALA A 90 28.68 -4.70 1.17
C ALA A 90 29.39 -4.04 -0.03
N ILE A 91 29.33 -2.71 -0.10
CA ILE A 91 30.07 -1.93 -1.09
C ILE A 91 31.55 -1.95 -0.71
N LYS A 92 32.40 -2.55 -1.55
CA LYS A 92 33.83 -2.73 -1.27
C LYS A 92 34.63 -1.43 -1.30
N ASP A 93 34.24 -0.48 -2.15
CA ASP A 93 34.94 0.79 -2.37
C ASP A 93 33.90 1.91 -2.54
N ILE A 94 33.63 2.64 -1.46
CA ILE A 94 32.62 3.70 -1.45
C ILE A 94 33.02 4.89 -2.33
N THR A 95 34.32 5.08 -2.59
CA THR A 95 34.82 6.22 -3.39
C THR A 95 34.42 6.14 -4.86
N LYS A 96 34.06 4.94 -5.33
CA LYS A 96 33.55 4.68 -6.68
C LYS A 96 32.02 4.58 -6.74
N ALA A 97 31.36 4.63 -5.59
CA ALA A 97 29.92 4.48 -5.51
C ALA A 97 29.22 5.82 -5.78
N LYS A 98 28.10 5.75 -6.51
CA LYS A 98 27.14 6.85 -6.58
C LYS A 98 26.03 6.55 -5.57
N VAL A 99 25.94 7.36 -4.53
CA VAL A 99 24.95 7.21 -3.47
C VAL A 99 23.75 8.12 -3.76
N ALA A 100 22.56 7.57 -3.65
CA ALA A 100 21.32 8.33 -3.63
C ALA A 100 20.62 8.07 -2.29
N VAL A 101 20.13 9.13 -1.65
CA VAL A 101 19.31 9.03 -0.45
C VAL A 101 17.86 9.11 -0.90
N LEU A 102 17.09 8.06 -0.61
CA LEU A 102 15.66 7.99 -0.91
C LEU A 102 14.91 8.10 0.41
N SER A 103 13.98 9.05 0.49
CA SER A 103 13.13 9.24 1.66
C SER A 103 11.67 9.31 1.24
N SER A 104 10.82 8.58 1.96
CA SER A 104 9.37 8.75 1.90
C SER A 104 8.85 9.70 2.99
N GLY A 105 9.74 10.30 3.80
CA GLY A 105 9.39 11.18 4.91
C GLY A 105 8.89 12.57 4.49
N GLY A 106 8.89 12.86 3.18
CA GLY A 106 8.43 14.12 2.61
C GLY A 106 9.31 15.37 2.79
N PRO A 107 10.64 15.30 2.99
CA PRO A 107 11.46 16.51 2.89
C PRO A 107 11.47 17.01 1.45
N VAL A 108 11.21 18.30 1.27
CA VAL A 108 11.23 19.00 -0.01
C VAL A 108 12.08 20.28 0.11
N PRO A 109 12.60 20.83 -1.00
CA PRO A 109 13.23 22.14 -0.98
C PRO A 109 12.25 23.20 -0.45
N LYS A 110 12.81 24.26 0.12
CA LYS A 110 12.02 25.34 0.70
C LYS A 110 10.94 25.85 -0.28
N GLY A 111 9.72 26.00 0.21
CA GLY A 111 8.56 26.43 -0.58
C GLY A 111 7.95 25.37 -1.50
N ASN A 112 8.42 24.12 -1.45
CA ASN A 112 7.91 22.98 -2.22
C ASN A 112 7.70 23.30 -3.71
N PRO A 113 8.78 23.63 -4.45
CA PRO A 113 8.69 24.18 -5.81
C PRO A 113 8.02 23.24 -6.81
N ASP A 114 8.14 21.92 -6.61
CA ASP A 114 7.53 20.92 -7.47
C ASP A 114 6.09 20.56 -7.05
N HIS A 115 5.56 21.24 -6.02
CA HIS A 115 4.23 21.03 -5.47
C HIS A 115 3.94 19.55 -5.20
N ILE A 116 4.87 18.89 -4.50
CA ILE A 116 4.70 17.52 -4.04
C ILE A 116 3.52 17.49 -3.07
N GLU A 117 2.59 16.56 -3.27
CA GLU A 117 1.37 16.47 -2.49
C GLU A 117 1.66 15.96 -1.07
N SER A 118 1.02 16.56 -0.06
CA SER A 118 1.24 16.19 1.35
C SER A 118 0.68 14.83 1.74
N SER A 119 -0.17 14.24 0.89
CA SER A 119 -0.75 12.92 1.07
C SER A 119 -0.94 12.27 -0.30
N SER A 120 -0.71 10.95 -0.35
CA SER A 120 -0.90 10.16 -1.58
C SER A 120 -0.16 10.76 -2.78
N ALA A 121 1.08 11.20 -2.56
CA ALA A 121 1.90 11.86 -3.58
C ALA A 121 1.99 11.02 -4.85
N SER A 122 1.69 11.65 -5.98
CA SER A 122 1.72 11.01 -7.30
C SER A 122 3.06 11.21 -8.02
N LYS A 123 3.91 12.06 -7.43
CA LYS A 123 5.17 12.55 -7.98
C LYS A 123 6.31 12.25 -7.01
N TYR A 124 7.53 12.23 -7.54
CA TYR A 124 8.73 12.27 -6.73
C TYR A 124 9.64 13.39 -7.22
N GLY A 125 10.31 14.07 -6.29
CA GLY A 125 11.35 15.04 -6.59
C GLY A 125 12.72 14.38 -6.66
N LYS A 126 13.61 14.94 -7.49
CA LYS A 126 15.02 14.56 -7.52
C LYS A 126 15.86 15.81 -7.39
N TYR A 127 16.52 15.95 -6.25
CA TYR A 127 17.29 17.14 -5.92
C TYR A 127 18.76 16.78 -5.68
N SER A 128 19.66 17.71 -5.98
CA SER A 128 21.07 17.59 -5.62
C SER A 128 21.23 17.90 -4.13
N LEU A 129 22.04 17.09 -3.44
CA LEU A 129 22.48 17.38 -2.06
C LEU A 129 23.83 18.11 -2.04
N GLN A 130 24.33 18.56 -3.20
CA GLN A 130 25.60 19.27 -3.26
C GLN A 130 25.54 20.56 -2.43
N GLY A 131 26.43 20.69 -1.45
CA GLY A 131 26.47 21.84 -0.54
C GLY A 131 25.38 21.82 0.55
N ILE A 132 24.65 20.71 0.70
CA ILE A 132 23.69 20.50 1.77
C ILE A 132 24.29 19.50 2.76
N ASP A 133 24.83 20.02 3.86
CA ASP A 133 25.33 19.20 4.96
C ASP A 133 24.23 18.89 5.99
N ASP A 134 23.20 19.74 6.06
CA ASP A 134 22.07 19.59 6.97
C ASP A 134 20.77 20.14 6.36
N LEU A 135 19.63 19.52 6.72
CA LEU A 135 18.30 20.00 6.36
C LEU A 135 17.80 20.95 7.45
N ASN A 136 17.49 22.18 7.06
CA ASN A 136 17.07 23.22 8.00
C ASN A 136 15.92 24.06 7.41
N PRO A 137 15.28 24.92 8.23
CA PRO A 137 14.13 25.71 7.79
C PRO A 137 14.39 26.70 6.66
N GLU A 138 15.66 27.00 6.32
CA GLU A 138 16.03 27.91 5.24
C GLU A 138 16.13 27.18 3.90
N ASN A 139 16.60 25.93 3.88
CA ASN A 139 16.83 25.17 2.67
C ASN A 139 15.77 24.10 2.38
N SER A 140 14.96 23.71 3.36
CA SER A 140 13.98 22.63 3.24
C SER A 140 12.73 22.84 4.10
N GLU A 141 11.70 22.05 3.81
CA GLU A 141 10.49 21.90 4.62
C GLU A 141 9.86 20.52 4.41
N THR A 142 8.90 20.17 5.26
CA THR A 142 8.21 18.87 5.22
C THR A 142 6.85 18.99 4.54
N ALA A 143 6.70 18.34 3.38
CA ALA A 143 5.44 18.19 2.66
C ALA A 143 4.82 16.82 2.96
N HIS A 144 4.60 16.51 4.24
CA HIS A 144 4.00 15.24 4.67
C HIS A 144 2.92 15.48 5.72
N GLY A 145 1.66 15.21 5.37
CA GLY A 145 0.50 15.51 6.22
C GLY A 145 0.37 14.62 7.47
N GLY A 146 1.19 13.59 7.59
CA GLY A 146 1.24 12.69 8.75
C GLY A 146 2.32 13.01 9.79
N TYR A 147 3.15 14.04 9.56
CA TYR A 147 4.18 14.48 10.53
C TYR A 147 3.88 15.90 11.01
N ASP A 148 4.33 16.21 12.23
CA ASP A 148 4.37 17.58 12.71
C ASP A 148 5.67 18.26 12.22
N PRO A 149 5.59 19.25 11.31
CA PRO A 149 6.77 19.89 10.73
C PRO A 149 7.53 20.80 11.70
N VAL A 150 7.01 21.02 12.92
CA VAL A 150 7.69 21.83 13.94
C VAL A 150 8.78 21.05 14.67
N TYR A 151 8.60 19.73 14.81
CA TYR A 151 9.49 18.86 15.62
C TYR A 151 10.16 17.74 14.82
N ALA A 152 9.75 17.52 13.56
CA ALA A 152 10.27 16.48 12.68
C ALA A 152 11.40 16.99 11.78
#